data_AF-A0A137PB18-F1
#
_entry.id   AF-A0A137PB18-F1
#
_cell.length_a   1.000
_cell.length_b   1.000
_cell.length_c   1.000
_cell.angle_alpha   90.00
_cell.angle_beta   90.00
_cell.angle_gamma   90.00
#
_symmetry.space_group_name_H-M   'P 1'
#
loop_
_entity.id
_entity.type
_entity.pdbx_description
1 polymer ?
#
loop_
_entity_poly.entity_id
_entity_poly.type
_entity_poly.pdbx_seq_one_letter_code
_entity_poly.pdbx_strand_id
1 'polypeptide(L)'
;MNLLKLLLNTLIFSGIVSSQKCGRTLVRKEIREMSAYERKAFMNALTKLYKNKPIAGSKLHKLDFFGWSHTQMYYDIHQQPSFFPWHRYFLQLFQLMILQVDPTVVIPYWDWTKDSQEPHKSPVLTDAFYGSNGN
;
A
#
# COMPACT_ATOMS: atom_id res chain seq x y z
N MET A 1 -10.27 38.30 38.05
CA MET A 1 -10.30 37.86 36.64
C MET A 1 -10.71 36.39 36.64
N ASN A 2 -11.99 36.11 36.38
CA ASN A 2 -12.65 34.87 36.79
C ASN A 2 -12.24 33.67 35.91
N LEU A 3 -11.61 32.67 36.54
CA LEU A 3 -11.38 31.31 36.05
C LEU A 3 -12.65 30.63 35.48
N LEU A 4 -13.83 31.15 35.82
CA LEU A 4 -15.13 30.68 35.31
C LEU A 4 -15.38 30.98 33.81
N LYS A 5 -14.63 31.90 33.19
CA LYS A 5 -14.77 32.20 31.74
C LYS A 5 -13.88 31.36 30.83
N LEU A 6 -12.93 30.59 31.37
CA LEU A 6 -12.06 29.71 30.57
C LEU A 6 -12.67 28.31 30.35
N LEU A 7 -13.71 27.94 31.12
CA LEU A 7 -14.34 26.62 31.06
C LEU A 7 -15.57 26.54 30.14
N LEU A 8 -16.02 27.65 29.54
CA LEU A 8 -17.21 27.64 28.68
C LEU A 8 -16.93 27.46 27.17
N ASN A 9 -15.67 27.47 26.73
CA ASN A 9 -15.31 27.25 25.32
C ASN A 9 -14.77 25.85 25.01
N THR A 10 -14.74 24.94 25.99
CA THR A 10 -14.24 23.56 25.81
C THR A 10 -15.34 22.51 25.74
N LEU A 11 -16.61 22.91 25.54
CA LEU A 11 -17.76 22.01 25.58
C LEU A 11 -18.68 22.10 24.34
N ILE A 12 -18.13 22.36 23.15
CA ILE A 12 -18.86 22.18 21.88
C ILE A 12 -17.94 21.56 20.82
N PHE A 13 -17.46 20.34 21.08
CA PHE A 13 -17.03 19.42 20.01
C PHE A 13 -17.55 17.99 20.26
N SER A 14 -18.59 17.85 21.09
CA SER A 14 -19.31 16.58 21.29
C SER A 14 -20.47 16.48 20.31
N GLY A 15 -20.20 16.67 19.02
CA GLY A 15 -21.21 16.76 17.98
C GLY A 15 -20.75 16.06 16.72
N ILE A 16 -21.13 14.78 16.60
CA ILE A 16 -21.04 13.96 15.40
C ILE A 16 -19.60 13.57 15.02
N VAL A 17 -18.95 12.74 15.84
CA VAL A 17 -18.08 11.72 15.23
C VAL A 17 -19.04 10.75 14.56
N SER A 18 -19.37 11.02 13.29
CA SER A 18 -19.99 10.01 12.45
C SER A 18 -19.06 8.81 12.51
N SER A 19 -19.50 7.71 13.11
CA SER A 19 -18.86 6.41 12.95
C SER A 19 -18.97 6.07 11.47
N GLN A 20 -18.05 6.62 10.67
CA GLN A 20 -17.97 6.32 9.26
C GLN A 20 -17.63 4.85 9.17
N LYS A 21 -18.66 4.04 8.97
CA LYS A 21 -18.50 2.60 8.81
C LYS A 21 -17.62 2.42 7.58
N CYS A 22 -16.48 1.73 7.74
CA CYS A 22 -15.70 1.28 6.60
C CYS A 22 -16.62 0.44 5.72
N GLY A 23 -16.99 0.96 4.54
CA GLY A 23 -17.97 0.30 3.68
C GLY A 23 -17.48 -1.05 3.17
N ARG A 24 -16.19 -1.15 2.86
CA ARG A 24 -15.54 -2.38 2.42
C ARG A 24 -14.20 -2.54 3.12
N THR A 25 -14.07 -3.60 3.91
CA THR A 25 -12.80 -4.01 4.51
C THR A 25 -12.06 -4.91 3.53
N LEU A 26 -10.85 -4.52 3.13
CA LEU A 26 -9.99 -5.34 2.27
C LEU A 26 -9.12 -6.24 3.15
N VAL A 27 -9.15 -7.55 2.88
CA VAL A 27 -8.30 -8.54 3.56
C VAL A 27 -7.06 -8.80 2.72
N ARG A 28 -5.88 -8.46 3.23
CA ARG A 28 -4.61 -8.80 2.59
C ARG A 28 -4.26 -10.26 2.89
N LYS A 29 -4.11 -11.06 1.85
CA LYS A 29 -3.73 -12.47 1.96
C LYS A 29 -2.22 -12.64 1.95
N GLU A 30 -1.75 -13.70 2.59
CA GLU A 30 -0.40 -14.18 2.38
C GLU A 30 -0.30 -14.63 0.91
N ILE A 31 0.79 -14.31 0.23
CA ILE A 31 0.87 -14.48 -1.21
C ILE A 31 0.75 -15.94 -1.68
N ARG A 32 1.18 -16.91 -0.85
CA ARG A 32 1.08 -18.35 -1.16
C ARG A 32 -0.34 -18.89 -0.97
N GLU A 33 -1.19 -18.18 -0.23
CA GLU A 33 -2.60 -18.51 -0.01
C GLU A 33 -3.52 -17.95 -1.11
N MET A 34 -2.99 -17.12 -2.00
CA MET A 34 -3.74 -16.65 -3.16
C MET A 34 -3.98 -17.80 -4.14
N SER A 35 -5.20 -17.87 -4.68
CA SER A 35 -5.50 -18.74 -5.82
C SER A 35 -4.71 -18.34 -7.07
N ALA A 36 -4.57 -19.26 -8.03
CA ALA A 36 -3.93 -18.96 -9.31
C ALA A 36 -4.61 -17.79 -10.05
N TYR A 37 -5.93 -17.65 -9.92
CA TYR A 37 -6.69 -16.54 -10.47
C TYR A 37 -6.31 -15.21 -9.82
N GLU A 38 -6.29 -15.14 -8.48
CA GLU A 38 -5.92 -13.93 -7.74
C GLU A 38 -4.49 -13.50 -8.06
N ARG A 39 -3.54 -14.46 -8.11
CA ARG A 39 -2.15 -14.17 -8.47
C ARG A 39 -2.04 -13.57 -9.87
N LYS A 40 -2.71 -14.19 -10.86
CA LYS A 40 -2.73 -13.68 -12.23
C LYS A 40 -3.39 -12.30 -12.32
N ALA A 41 -4.49 -12.07 -11.61
CA ALA A 41 -5.17 -10.77 -11.57
C ALA A 41 -4.26 -9.67 -11.00
N PHE A 42 -3.55 -9.97 -9.91
CA PHE A 42 -2.59 -9.05 -9.31
C PHE A 42 -1.42 -8.71 -10.26
N MET A 43 -0.78 -9.72 -10.88
CA MET A 43 0.30 -9.48 -11.84
C MET A 43 -0.15 -8.71 -13.09
N ASN A 44 -1.37 -8.98 -13.57
CA ASN A 44 -1.98 -8.21 -14.65
C ASN A 44 -2.22 -6.75 -14.25
N ALA A 45 -2.64 -6.50 -13.01
CA ALA A 45 -2.84 -5.15 -12.50
C ALA A 45 -1.52 -4.36 -12.46
N LEU A 46 -0.42 -4.97 -11.98
CA LEU A 46 0.92 -4.37 -12.01
C LEU A 46 1.37 -4.05 -13.43
N THR A 47 1.22 -5.00 -14.35
CA THR A 47 1.57 -4.82 -15.77
C THR A 47 0.79 -3.66 -16.39
N LYS A 48 -0.51 -3.54 -16.07
CA LYS A 48 -1.33 -2.41 -16.53
C LYS A 48 -0.87 -1.08 -15.92
N LEU A 49 -0.54 -1.02 -14.63
CA LEU A 49 -0.01 0.20 -14.01
C LEU A 49 1.32 0.65 -14.64
N TYR A 50 2.14 -0.30 -15.07
CA TYR A 50 3.37 -0.02 -15.81
C TYR A 50 3.12 0.43 -17.26
N LYS A 51 2.20 -0.22 -17.99
CA LYS A 51 1.92 0.09 -19.41
C LYS A 51 0.99 1.29 -19.63
N ASN A 52 0.14 1.63 -18.66
CA ASN A 52 -0.82 2.73 -18.77
C ASN A 52 -0.12 4.07 -18.96
N LYS A 53 -0.82 5.05 -19.54
CA LYS A 53 -0.28 6.40 -19.76
C LYS A 53 0.40 6.97 -18.49
N PRO A 54 1.46 7.77 -18.65
CA PRO A 54 2.09 8.47 -17.54
C PRO A 54 1.10 9.26 -16.69
N ILE A 55 1.47 9.50 -15.44
CA ILE A 55 0.71 10.41 -14.57
C ILE A 55 0.69 11.79 -15.20
N ALA A 56 -0.45 12.48 -15.16
CA ALA A 56 -0.58 13.83 -15.71
C ALA A 56 0.50 14.75 -15.14
N GLY A 57 1.25 15.43 -16.02
CA GLY A 57 2.37 16.29 -15.64
C GLY A 57 3.70 15.55 -15.39
N SER A 58 3.77 14.24 -15.60
CA SER A 58 4.98 13.43 -15.46
C SER A 58 5.26 12.59 -16.70
N LYS A 59 6.54 12.24 -16.92
CA LYS A 59 6.95 11.24 -17.92
C LYS A 59 6.89 9.81 -17.37
N LEU A 60 6.66 9.64 -16.07
CA LEU A 60 6.67 8.35 -15.38
C LEU A 60 5.32 7.66 -15.47
N HIS A 61 5.35 6.36 -15.76
CA HIS A 61 4.18 5.49 -15.60
C HIS A 61 3.76 5.41 -14.14
N LYS A 62 2.50 5.00 -13.89
CA LYS A 62 1.95 4.97 -12.52
C LYS A 62 2.82 4.12 -11.60
N LEU A 63 3.31 2.96 -12.06
CA LEU A 63 4.17 2.11 -11.25
C LEU A 63 5.53 2.78 -10.96
N ASP A 64 6.17 3.37 -11.98
CA ASP A 64 7.48 4.04 -11.84
C ASP A 64 7.43 5.24 -10.90
N PHE A 65 6.29 5.94 -10.84
CA PHE A 65 6.09 7.06 -9.92
C PHE A 65 6.18 6.64 -8.45
N PHE A 66 5.71 5.43 -8.09
CA PHE A 66 5.87 4.93 -6.72
C PHE A 66 7.36 4.75 -6.39
N GLY A 67 8.13 4.16 -7.31
CA GLY A 67 9.60 4.03 -7.15
C GLY A 67 10.30 5.38 -7.05
N TRP A 68 9.99 6.30 -7.96
CA TRP A 68 10.57 7.64 -7.96
C TRP A 68 10.25 8.43 -6.69
N SER A 69 8.97 8.45 -6.26
CA SER A 69 8.54 9.19 -5.07
C SER A 69 9.17 8.66 -3.79
N HIS A 70 9.31 7.33 -3.65
CA HIS A 70 10.04 6.73 -2.55
C HIS A 70 11.51 7.16 -2.52
N THR A 71 12.18 7.21 -3.68
CA THR A 71 13.57 7.70 -3.79
C THR A 71 13.69 9.18 -3.42
N GLN A 72 12.76 10.04 -3.84
CA GLN A 72 12.79 11.46 -3.48
C GLN A 72 12.60 11.69 -1.98
N MET A 73 11.78 10.86 -1.33
CA MET A 73 11.42 10.99 0.09
C MET A 73 12.38 10.26 1.03
N TYR A 74 13.43 9.62 0.53
CA TYR A 74 14.24 8.64 1.27
C TYR A 74 14.65 9.11 2.68
N TYR A 75 15.22 10.32 2.80
CA TYR A 75 15.73 10.86 4.06
C TYR A 75 14.63 11.24 5.07
N ASP A 76 13.42 11.51 4.58
CA ASP A 76 12.27 11.94 5.39
C ASP A 76 11.41 10.76 5.86
N ILE A 77 11.64 9.57 5.30
CA ILE A 77 10.79 8.39 5.55
C ILE A 77 11.55 7.24 6.19
N HIS A 78 12.89 7.18 6.12
CA HIS A 78 13.70 6.13 6.74
C HIS A 78 14.40 6.64 8.00
N GLN A 79 14.39 5.83 9.06
CA GLN A 79 14.96 6.20 10.37
C GLN A 79 14.31 7.46 10.97
N GLN A 80 13.10 7.78 10.51
CA GLN A 80 12.28 8.90 10.99
C GLN A 80 11.03 8.37 11.70
N PRO A 81 10.40 9.17 12.60
CA PRO A 81 9.11 8.82 13.21
C PRO A 81 7.99 8.55 12.19
N SER A 82 8.11 9.15 10.99
CA SER A 82 7.20 8.98 9.87
C SER A 82 7.30 7.60 9.19
N PHE A 83 8.31 6.77 9.50
CA PHE A 83 8.59 5.53 8.76
C PHE A 83 7.35 4.64 8.62
N PHE A 84 6.76 4.21 9.74
CA PHE A 84 5.58 3.35 9.70
C PHE A 84 4.32 4.00 9.10
N PRO A 85 3.90 5.21 9.51
CA PRO A 85 2.71 5.83 8.95
C PRO A 85 2.86 6.16 7.45
N TRP A 86 4.04 6.60 7.02
CA TRP A 86 4.30 6.92 5.61
C TRP A 86 4.23 5.67 4.73
N HIS A 87 4.91 4.58 5.10
CA HIS A 87 4.87 3.34 4.31
C HIS A 87 3.48 2.70 4.29
N ARG A 88 2.74 2.78 5.42
CA ARG A 88 1.33 2.33 5.46
C ARG A 88 0.47 3.13 4.48
N TYR A 89 0.61 4.45 4.46
CA TYR A 89 -0.12 5.33 3.54
C TYR A 89 0.30 5.11 2.08
N PHE A 90 1.60 4.94 1.82
CA PHE A 90 2.15 4.61 0.50
C PHE A 90 1.52 3.33 -0.07
N LEU A 91 1.45 2.26 0.73
CA LEU A 91 0.77 1.02 0.33
C LEU A 91 -0.75 1.21 0.15
N GLN A 92 -1.39 2.11 0.90
CA GLN A 92 -2.80 2.43 0.72
C GLN A 92 -3.03 3.14 -0.62
N LEU A 93 -2.20 4.12 -0.98
CA LEU A 93 -2.26 4.78 -2.29
C LEU A 93 -2.02 3.78 -3.43
N PHE A 94 -1.08 2.85 -3.24
CA PHE A 94 -0.82 1.79 -4.20
C PHE A 94 -2.04 0.87 -4.38
N GLN A 95 -2.68 0.45 -3.28
CA GLN A 95 -3.92 -0.32 -3.32
C GLN A 95 -5.04 0.43 -4.05
N LEU A 96 -5.21 1.75 -3.82
CA LEU A 96 -6.22 2.54 -4.52
C LEU A 96 -5.97 2.59 -6.03
N MET A 97 -4.72 2.70 -6.46
CA MET A 97 -4.35 2.65 -7.89
C MET A 97 -4.64 1.28 -8.50
N ILE A 98 -4.40 0.19 -7.76
CA ILE A 98 -4.75 -1.16 -8.20
C ILE A 98 -6.28 -1.32 -8.34
N LEU A 99 -7.06 -0.78 -7.40
CA LEU A 99 -8.54 -0.85 -7.48
C LEU A 99 -9.12 -0.11 -8.69
N GLN A 100 -8.43 0.93 -9.20
CA GLN A 100 -8.80 1.59 -10.45
C GLN A 100 -8.60 0.69 -11.68
N VAL A 101 -7.69 -0.29 -11.58
CA VAL A 101 -7.39 -1.24 -12.66
C VAL A 101 -8.26 -2.48 -12.56
N ASP A 102 -8.42 -3.01 -11.35
CA ASP A 102 -9.26 -4.16 -11.04
C ASP A 102 -9.76 -4.04 -9.58
N PRO A 103 -11.07 -3.82 -9.35
CA PRO A 103 -11.63 -3.62 -8.02
C PRO A 103 -11.66 -4.89 -7.16
N THR A 104 -11.31 -6.06 -7.72
CA THR A 104 -11.26 -7.33 -6.98
C THR A 104 -9.88 -7.61 -6.39
N VAL A 105 -8.84 -6.92 -6.87
CA VAL A 105 -7.45 -7.18 -6.48
C VAL A 105 -7.12 -6.47 -5.17
N VAL A 106 -6.59 -7.24 -4.21
CA VAL A 106 -6.01 -6.75 -2.97
C VAL A 106 -4.52 -7.08 -2.94
N ILE A 107 -3.68 -6.12 -2.55
CA ILE A 107 -2.24 -6.34 -2.48
C ILE A 107 -1.92 -7.41 -1.43
N PRO A 108 -1.15 -8.47 -1.78
CA PRO A 108 -0.77 -9.49 -0.83
C PRO A 108 0.36 -9.02 0.08
N TYR A 109 0.68 -9.82 1.09
CA TYR A 109 1.93 -9.73 1.82
C TYR A 109 2.75 -11.01 1.64
N TRP A 110 4.07 -10.89 1.80
CA TRP A 110 4.98 -12.01 1.86
C TRP A 110 5.41 -12.24 3.31
N ASP A 111 5.03 -13.39 3.86
CA ASP A 111 5.57 -13.83 5.15
C ASP A 111 6.98 -14.40 4.96
N TRP A 112 7.98 -13.51 5.02
CA TRP A 112 9.39 -13.82 4.82
C TRP A 112 9.97 -14.77 5.89
N THR A 113 9.33 -14.91 7.05
CA THR A 113 9.83 -15.77 8.13
C THR A 113 9.89 -17.24 7.71
N LYS A 114 8.93 -17.67 6.89
CA LYS A 114 8.85 -19.03 6.32
C LYS A 114 9.99 -19.36 5.36
N ASP A 115 10.58 -18.35 4.72
CA ASP A 115 11.65 -18.52 3.74
C ASP A 115 13.02 -18.09 4.30
N SER A 116 13.09 -17.70 5.58
CA SER A 116 14.27 -17.07 6.18
C SER A 116 15.55 -17.91 6.12
N GLN A 117 15.42 -19.24 6.14
CA GLN A 117 16.57 -20.15 6.10
C GLN A 117 17.15 -20.31 4.69
N GLU A 118 16.29 -20.28 3.67
CA GLU A 118 16.68 -20.49 2.27
C GLU A 118 15.88 -19.56 1.33
N PRO A 119 16.06 -18.23 1.41
CA PRO A 119 15.17 -17.27 0.73
C PRO A 119 15.19 -17.44 -0.79
N HIS A 120 16.32 -17.86 -1.36
CA HIS A 120 16.47 -18.15 -2.79
C HIS A 120 15.62 -19.33 -3.27
N LYS A 121 15.16 -20.21 -2.37
CA LYS A 121 14.21 -21.30 -2.68
C LYS A 121 12.76 -20.89 -2.52
N SER A 122 12.49 -19.66 -2.05
CA SER A 122 11.11 -19.20 -1.88
C SER A 122 10.37 -19.24 -3.22
N PRO A 123 9.14 -19.80 -3.27
CA PRO A 123 8.33 -19.74 -4.48
C PRO A 123 8.04 -18.28 -4.89
N VAL A 124 8.07 -17.33 -3.94
CA VAL A 124 7.86 -15.90 -4.21
C VAL A 124 8.91 -15.32 -5.16
N LEU A 125 10.13 -15.89 -5.15
CA LEU A 125 11.25 -15.52 -6.02
C LEU A 125 11.40 -16.49 -7.20
N THR A 126 10.28 -16.82 -7.84
CA THR A 126 10.22 -17.62 -9.07
C THR A 126 9.27 -16.96 -10.08
N ASP A 127 9.29 -17.45 -11.32
CA ASP A 127 8.39 -16.97 -12.40
C ASP A 127 6.90 -17.21 -12.09
N ALA A 128 6.58 -18.08 -11.13
CA ALA A 128 5.21 -18.24 -10.65
C ALA A 128 4.69 -16.99 -9.90
N PHE A 129 5.59 -16.12 -9.45
CA PHE A 129 5.30 -14.90 -8.69
C PHE A 129 6.05 -13.69 -9.27
N TYR A 130 7.16 -13.27 -8.66
CA TYR A 130 7.82 -11.99 -8.98
C TYR A 130 9.09 -12.11 -9.83
N GLY A 131 9.40 -13.30 -10.35
CA GLY A 131 10.61 -13.57 -11.14
C GLY A 131 11.70 -14.25 -10.32
N SER A 132 12.66 -14.85 -11.03
CA SER A 132 13.74 -15.67 -10.46
C SER A 132 14.94 -14.85 -9.94
N ASN A 133 16.01 -15.55 -9.58
CA ASN A 133 17.27 -15.04 -9.03
C ASN A 133 18.17 -14.26 -10.04
N GLY A 134 17.66 -13.92 -11.23
CA GLY A 134 18.43 -13.30 -12.30
C GLY A 134 19.28 -14.31 -13.08
N ASN A 135 19.74 -13.91 -14.27
CA ASN A 135 20.69 -14.68 -15.10
C ASN A 135 22.12 -14.18 -14.89
#